data_AF-A0A1I8NUI5-F1
#
_entry.id   AF-A0A1I8NUI5-F1
#
_cell.length_a   1.000
_cell.length_b   1.000
_cell.length_c   1.000
_cell.angle_alpha   90.00
_cell.angle_beta   90.00
_cell.angle_gamma   90.00
#
_symmetry.space_group_name_H-M   'P 1'
#
loop_
_entity.id
_entity.type
_entity.pdbx_description
1 polymer ?
#
loop_
_entity_poly.entity_id
_entity_poly.type
_entity_poly.pdbx_seq_one_letter_code
_entity_poly.pdbx_strand_id
1 'polypeptide(L)'
;MKRVYHTSTLLSIVGRRLLQAQQQQAPHNRVTKSISYALRSLAKMATYEEIKDVPNHPEVYLIDVRNKDELASTGAIPASINIPLPELEAAFKMPDNDFKTNFNRPKPTEETVLIFSCLKGGRAQKAADMAVEKGFKNAKPYPGSWTEWAQKEGL
;
A
#
# COMPACT_ATOMS: atom_id res chain seq x y z
N MET A 1 -35.55 27.28 57.54
CA MET A 1 -35.19 27.71 56.17
C MET A 1 -36.12 27.00 55.17
N LYS A 2 -36.77 27.79 54.30
CA LYS A 2 -37.59 27.57 53.08
C LYS A 2 -37.92 26.10 52.65
N ARG A 3 -39.21 25.68 52.63
CA ARG A 3 -40.14 25.56 51.45
C ARG A 3 -39.50 24.89 50.22
N VAL A 4 -40.10 23.92 49.52
CA VAL A 4 -41.35 24.01 48.72
C VAL A 4 -41.86 22.59 48.37
N TYR A 5 -43.19 22.38 48.42
CA TYR A 5 -43.92 21.27 47.79
C TYR A 5 -44.18 21.59 46.32
N HIS A 6 -44.12 20.60 45.40
CA HIS A 6 -45.14 20.50 44.34
C HIS A 6 -45.17 19.12 43.66
N THR A 7 -46.39 18.62 43.56
CA THR A 7 -46.89 17.44 42.85
C THR A 7 -47.21 17.75 41.40
N SER A 8 -47.56 16.70 40.62
CA SER A 8 -48.31 16.72 39.34
C SER A 8 -47.42 16.94 38.10
N THR A 9 -47.56 16.24 36.96
CA THR A 9 -48.81 15.98 36.21
C THR A 9 -48.64 14.83 35.20
N LEU A 10 -49.80 14.28 34.84
CA LEU A 10 -50.16 13.13 34.00
C LEU A 10 -49.73 13.13 32.52
N LEU A 11 -49.79 11.89 31.98
CA LEU A 11 -49.95 11.44 30.59
C LEU A 11 -50.69 12.40 29.63
N SER A 12 -50.27 12.43 28.35
CA SER A 12 -51.14 12.25 27.16
C SER A 12 -50.34 12.26 25.84
N ILE A 13 -50.35 11.19 25.03
CA ILE A 13 -51.18 10.92 23.83
C ILE A 13 -50.42 11.18 22.50
N VAL A 14 -50.08 10.05 21.86
CA VAL A 14 -50.24 9.70 20.43
C VAL A 14 -49.61 10.60 19.33
N GLY A 15 -48.67 10.01 18.59
CA GLY A 15 -48.78 9.93 17.13
C GLY A 15 -47.69 10.61 16.29
N ARG A 16 -46.84 9.80 15.63
CA ARG A 16 -46.68 9.76 14.16
C ARG A 16 -45.69 8.66 13.77
N ARG A 17 -46.17 7.76 12.91
CA ARG A 17 -45.40 6.77 12.15
C ARG A 17 -44.29 7.46 11.34
N LEU A 18 -43.10 6.86 11.28
CA LEU A 18 -42.28 6.83 10.07
C LEU A 18 -41.55 5.47 10.03
N LEU A 19 -41.86 4.70 9.00
CA LEU A 19 -41.15 3.49 8.61
C LEU A 19 -39.69 3.83 8.31
N GLN A 20 -38.75 3.15 8.96
CA GLN A 20 -37.47 2.77 8.35
C GLN A 20 -37.25 1.32 8.78
N ALA A 21 -37.78 0.37 8.01
CA ALA A 21 -37.06 -0.28 6.93
C ALA A 21 -35.77 -0.92 7.45
N GLN A 22 -35.82 -2.25 7.50
CA GLN A 22 -34.71 -3.16 7.74
C GLN A 22 -33.46 -2.67 7.00
N GLN A 23 -32.39 -2.36 7.74
CA GLN A 23 -31.04 -2.39 7.18
C GLN A 23 -30.33 -3.60 7.79
N GLN A 24 -30.66 -4.78 7.26
CA GLN A 24 -29.78 -5.94 7.36
C GLN A 24 -28.44 -5.52 6.74
N GLN A 25 -27.40 -5.49 7.57
CA GLN A 25 -26.03 -5.27 7.11
C GLN A 25 -25.64 -6.40 6.14
N ALA A 26 -25.42 -6.05 4.87
CA ALA A 26 -24.90 -6.97 3.87
C ALA A 26 -23.42 -7.29 4.15
N PRO A 27 -22.94 -8.51 3.84
CA PRO A 27 -21.56 -8.93 4.11
C PRO A 27 -20.61 -8.30 3.09
N HIS A 28 -20.21 -7.06 3.33
CA HIS A 28 -19.42 -6.26 2.38
C HIS A 28 -17.99 -6.07 2.89
N ASN A 29 -17.10 -7.08 2.87
CA ASN A 29 -15.68 -6.74 3.12
C ASN A 29 -14.54 -7.69 2.71
N ARG A 30 -14.77 -8.88 2.14
CA ARG A 30 -13.63 -9.76 1.73
C ARG A 30 -13.43 -9.90 0.23
N VAL A 31 -14.51 -9.91 -0.55
CA VAL A 31 -14.45 -10.17 -2.00
C VAL A 31 -14.10 -8.90 -2.81
N THR A 32 -14.55 -7.72 -2.37
CA THR A 32 -14.33 -6.47 -3.11
C THR A 32 -12.89 -5.98 -3.07
N LYS A 33 -12.15 -6.25 -1.98
CA LYS A 33 -10.74 -5.86 -1.85
C LYS A 33 -9.84 -6.60 -2.84
N SER A 34 -9.97 -7.92 -2.97
CA SER A 34 -9.09 -8.70 -3.86
C SER A 34 -9.28 -8.33 -5.33
N ILE A 35 -10.53 -8.11 -5.77
CA ILE A 35 -10.81 -7.65 -7.14
C ILE A 35 -10.26 -6.24 -7.35
N SER A 36 -10.44 -5.33 -6.39
CA SER A 36 -9.89 -3.97 -6.50
C SER A 36 -8.37 -3.94 -6.55
N TYR A 37 -7.70 -4.86 -5.84
CA TYR A 37 -6.25 -4.97 -5.84
C TYR A 37 -5.76 -5.60 -7.14
N ALA A 38 -6.40 -6.67 -7.61
CA ALA A 38 -6.11 -7.26 -8.92
C ALA A 38 -6.27 -6.23 -10.06
N LEU A 39 -7.32 -5.40 -10.03
CA LEU A 39 -7.52 -4.32 -10.98
C LEU A 39 -6.45 -3.22 -10.86
N ARG A 40 -6.05 -2.84 -9.64
CA ARG A 40 -4.89 -1.95 -9.41
C ARG A 40 -3.60 -2.60 -9.93
N SER A 41 -3.43 -3.92 -9.79
CA SER A 41 -2.27 -4.66 -10.28
C SER A 41 -2.09 -4.57 -11.80
N LEU A 42 -3.18 -4.36 -12.56
CA LEU A 42 -3.14 -4.14 -14.01
C LEU A 42 -2.75 -2.71 -14.42
N ALA A 43 -2.74 -1.75 -13.49
CA ALA A 43 -2.31 -0.39 -13.78
C ALA A 43 -0.80 -0.33 -14.04
N LYS A 44 -0.37 0.42 -15.06
CA LYS A 44 1.06 0.54 -15.43
C LYS A 44 1.93 1.25 -14.39
N MET A 45 1.34 1.96 -13.43
CA MET A 45 2.04 2.72 -12.40
C MET A 45 1.36 2.50 -11.06
N ALA A 46 2.14 2.44 -10.00
CA ALA A 46 1.63 2.31 -8.64
C ALA A 46 1.20 3.69 -8.08
N THR A 47 0.17 3.70 -7.24
CA THR A 47 -0.29 4.90 -6.52
C THR A 47 0.17 4.88 -5.06
N TYR A 48 0.16 6.03 -4.39
CA TYR A 48 0.46 6.10 -2.96
C TYR A 48 -0.39 5.14 -2.11
N GLU A 49 -1.69 5.01 -2.42
CA GLU A 49 -2.62 4.13 -1.70
C GLU A 49 -2.26 2.65 -1.89
N GLU A 50 -1.75 2.28 -3.07
CA GLU A 50 -1.19 0.95 -3.32
C GLU A 50 0.07 0.73 -2.49
N ILE A 51 0.99 1.71 -2.45
CA ILE A 51 2.21 1.66 -1.63
C ILE A 51 1.90 1.51 -0.14
N LYS A 52 0.94 2.29 0.37
CA LYS A 52 0.53 2.25 1.78
C LYS A 52 -0.05 0.89 2.19
N ASP A 53 -0.62 0.16 1.25
CA ASP A 53 -1.23 -1.15 1.48
C ASP A 53 -0.24 -2.31 1.32
N VAL A 54 0.95 -2.10 0.73
CA VAL A 54 1.97 -3.15 0.52
C VAL A 54 2.29 -3.98 1.78
N PRO A 55 2.38 -3.41 3.00
CA PRO A 55 2.61 -4.23 4.20
C PRO A 55 1.56 -5.33 4.46
N ASN A 56 0.35 -5.21 3.86
CA ASN A 56 -0.70 -6.22 3.94
C ASN A 56 -0.62 -7.29 2.83
N HIS A 57 0.32 -7.16 1.88
CA HIS A 57 0.48 -8.01 0.69
C HIS A 57 1.92 -8.54 0.58
N PRO A 58 2.29 -9.57 1.37
CA PRO A 58 3.65 -10.11 1.41
C PRO A 58 4.09 -10.83 0.13
N GLU A 59 3.22 -11.01 -0.85
CA GLU A 59 3.54 -11.48 -2.20
C GLU A 59 4.06 -10.37 -3.11
N VAL A 60 3.89 -9.10 -2.73
CA VAL A 60 4.29 -7.92 -3.50
C VAL A 60 5.68 -7.45 -3.07
N TYR A 61 6.47 -6.99 -4.04
CA TYR A 61 7.81 -6.46 -3.79
C TYR A 61 7.82 -4.97 -4.02
N LEU A 62 7.95 -4.20 -2.94
CA LEU A 62 8.34 -2.80 -3.04
C LEU A 62 9.88 -2.71 -2.97
N ILE A 63 10.49 -2.26 -4.05
CA ILE A 63 11.95 -2.18 -4.21
C ILE A 63 12.35 -0.71 -4.30
N ASP A 64 13.07 -0.22 -3.29
CA ASP A 64 13.67 1.12 -3.30
C ASP A 64 15.04 1.04 -4.00
N VAL A 65 15.15 1.69 -5.16
CA VAL A 65 16.36 1.66 -6.01
C VAL A 65 17.34 2.81 -5.76
N ARG A 66 17.18 3.53 -4.64
CA ARG A 66 18.15 4.53 -4.16
C ARG A 66 19.42 3.88 -3.64
N ASN A 67 20.46 4.69 -3.49
CA ASN A 67 21.68 4.27 -2.82
C ASN A 67 21.46 4.19 -1.29
N LYS A 68 22.26 3.37 -0.60
CA LYS A 68 22.13 3.13 0.85
C LYS A 68 22.31 4.40 1.69
N ASP A 69 23.15 5.34 1.25
CA ASP A 69 23.38 6.63 1.90
C ASP A 69 22.15 7.56 1.87
N GLU A 70 21.38 7.52 0.79
CA GLU A 70 20.10 8.25 0.70
C GLU A 70 19.12 7.73 1.74
N LEU A 71 19.00 6.39 1.88
CA LEU A 71 18.13 5.76 2.87
C LEU A 71 18.60 6.05 4.31
N ALA A 72 19.90 6.04 4.56
CA ALA A 72 20.45 6.37 5.88
C ALA A 72 20.11 7.81 6.30
N SER A 73 20.00 8.72 5.34
CA SER A 73 19.74 10.14 5.59
C SER A 73 18.25 10.49 5.70
N THR A 74 17.39 9.84 4.91
CA THR A 74 15.96 10.19 4.83
C THR A 74 15.04 9.14 5.44
N GLY A 75 15.50 7.91 5.62
CA GLY A 75 14.65 6.75 5.87
C GLY A 75 14.17 6.06 4.59
N ALA A 76 13.31 5.06 4.78
CA ALA A 76 12.80 4.18 3.73
C ALA A 76 11.29 3.98 3.87
N ILE A 77 10.63 3.64 2.75
CA ILE A 77 9.20 3.32 2.76
C ILE A 77 9.02 1.99 3.51
N PRO A 78 8.05 1.86 4.43
CA PRO A 78 7.77 0.61 5.12
C PRO A 78 7.59 -0.57 4.15
N ALA A 79 8.05 -1.76 4.56
CA ALA A 79 8.04 -2.99 3.77
C ALA A 79 8.85 -2.96 2.46
N SER A 80 9.58 -1.87 2.16
CA SER A 80 10.50 -1.84 1.02
C SER A 80 11.79 -2.62 1.30
N ILE A 81 12.34 -3.23 0.25
CA ILE A 81 13.73 -3.73 0.24
C ILE A 81 14.58 -2.76 -0.58
N ASN A 82 15.82 -2.53 -0.15
CA ASN A 82 16.74 -1.68 -0.90
C ASN A 82 17.59 -2.50 -1.86
N ILE A 83 17.47 -2.22 -3.15
CA ILE A 83 18.32 -2.77 -4.20
C ILE A 83 18.73 -1.60 -5.11
N PRO A 84 19.90 -0.97 -4.89
CA PRO A 84 20.33 0.17 -5.68
C PRO A 84 20.25 -0.11 -7.18
N LEU A 85 19.82 0.87 -7.98
CA LEU A 85 19.62 0.69 -9.43
C LEU A 85 20.83 0.05 -10.15
N PRO A 86 22.10 0.41 -9.86
CA PRO A 86 23.26 -0.24 -10.48
C PRO A 86 23.42 -1.73 -10.13
N GLU A 87 22.91 -2.16 -8.98
CA GLU A 87 22.99 -3.54 -8.48
C GLU A 87 21.78 -4.39 -8.90
N LEU A 88 20.71 -3.75 -9.39
CA LEU A 88 19.43 -4.40 -9.67
C LEU A 88 19.53 -5.54 -10.68
N GLU A 89 20.27 -5.35 -11.76
CA GLU A 89 20.44 -6.41 -12.77
C GLU A 89 21.18 -7.63 -12.18
N ALA A 90 22.20 -7.40 -11.36
CA ALA A 90 22.93 -8.47 -10.69
C ALA A 90 22.03 -9.19 -9.67
N ALA A 91 21.19 -8.44 -8.95
CA ALA A 91 20.17 -9.00 -8.04
C ALA A 91 19.18 -9.92 -8.76
N PHE A 92 18.75 -9.61 -9.99
CA PHE A 92 17.88 -10.53 -10.74
C PHE A 92 18.61 -11.74 -11.31
N LYS A 93 19.93 -11.70 -11.47
CA LYS A 93 20.72 -12.83 -11.99
C LYS A 93 21.27 -13.76 -10.91
N MET A 94 21.34 -13.32 -9.65
CA MET A 94 21.93 -14.14 -8.58
C MET A 94 21.07 -15.39 -8.26
N PRO A 95 21.69 -16.46 -7.73
CA PRO A 95 20.97 -17.65 -7.27
C PRO A 95 19.91 -17.32 -6.20
N ASP A 96 18.85 -18.13 -6.16
CA ASP A 96 17.72 -17.93 -5.25
C ASP A 96 18.13 -17.89 -3.77
N ASN A 97 19.10 -18.74 -3.38
CA ASN A 97 19.61 -18.78 -2.02
C ASN A 97 20.35 -17.49 -1.65
N ASP A 98 21.17 -16.96 -2.57
CA ASP A 98 21.93 -15.73 -2.35
C ASP A 98 21.00 -14.52 -2.28
N PHE A 99 19.97 -14.47 -3.14
CA PHE A 99 18.94 -13.44 -3.08
C PHE A 99 18.24 -13.45 -1.72
N LYS A 100 17.86 -14.64 -1.23
CA LYS A 100 17.22 -14.80 0.07
C LYS A 100 18.13 -14.38 1.22
N THR A 101 19.41 -14.71 1.18
CA THR A 101 20.38 -14.28 2.19
C THR A 101 20.59 -12.77 2.17
N ASN A 102 20.67 -12.14 0.99
CA ASN A 102 20.98 -10.73 0.85
C ASN A 102 19.79 -9.81 1.18
N PHE A 103 18.57 -10.20 0.81
CA PHE A 103 17.39 -9.34 0.89
C PHE A 103 16.32 -9.87 1.86
N ASN A 104 16.58 -10.99 2.52
CA ASN A 104 15.68 -11.64 3.48
C ASN A 104 14.28 -11.91 2.91
N ARG A 105 14.20 -12.13 1.59
CA ARG A 105 12.98 -12.49 0.85
C ARG A 105 13.31 -13.50 -0.24
N PRO A 106 12.40 -14.43 -0.59
CA PRO A 106 12.63 -15.30 -1.73
C PRO A 106 12.84 -14.48 -3.00
N LYS A 107 13.57 -15.02 -3.98
CA LYS A 107 13.73 -14.35 -5.26
C LYS A 107 12.36 -14.20 -5.95
N PRO A 108 12.02 -13.02 -6.49
CA PRO A 108 10.77 -12.84 -7.20
C PRO A 108 10.76 -13.68 -8.48
N THR A 109 9.58 -14.21 -8.82
CA THR A 109 9.31 -14.90 -10.09
C THR A 109 8.83 -13.90 -11.15
N GLU A 110 8.79 -14.31 -12.42
CA GLU A 110 8.31 -13.48 -13.54
C GLU A 110 6.87 -12.94 -13.35
N GLU A 111 6.04 -13.66 -12.59
CA GLU A 111 4.65 -13.28 -12.27
C GLU A 111 4.53 -12.40 -11.04
N THR A 112 5.61 -12.25 -10.26
CA THR A 112 5.59 -11.46 -9.02
C THR A 112 5.34 -9.98 -9.34
N VAL A 113 4.48 -9.32 -8.56
CA VAL A 113 4.24 -7.88 -8.69
C VAL A 113 5.43 -7.12 -8.09
N LEU A 114 6.15 -6.40 -8.95
CA LEU A 114 7.29 -5.57 -8.58
C LEU A 114 6.89 -4.10 -8.68
N ILE A 115 7.02 -3.37 -7.58
CA ILE A 115 6.82 -1.93 -7.53
C ILE A 115 8.16 -1.28 -7.18
N PHE A 116 8.63 -0.39 -8.04
CA PHE A 116 9.90 0.31 -7.86
C PHE A 116 9.67 1.73 -7.34
N SER A 117 10.45 2.14 -6.35
CA SER A 117 10.50 3.52 -5.85
C SER A 117 11.92 4.05 -5.92
N CYS A 118 12.06 5.38 -5.97
CA CYS A 118 13.36 6.02 -5.79
C CYS A 118 13.19 7.33 -5.00
N LEU A 119 13.97 8.37 -5.32
CA LEU A 119 13.73 9.70 -4.74
C LEU A 119 12.50 10.39 -5.35
N LYS A 120 12.48 10.56 -6.68
CA LYS A 120 11.51 11.40 -7.42
C LYS A 120 10.91 10.76 -8.69
N GLY A 121 10.88 9.43 -8.76
CA GLY A 121 10.29 8.66 -9.88
C GLY A 121 11.23 8.27 -11.02
N GLY A 122 12.21 9.10 -11.39
CA GLY A 122 13.01 8.85 -12.60
C GLY A 122 13.79 7.52 -12.62
N ARG A 123 14.40 7.12 -11.50
CA ARG A 123 15.08 5.81 -11.40
C ARG A 123 14.09 4.64 -11.27
N ALA A 124 12.93 4.89 -10.67
CA ALA A 124 11.87 3.88 -10.56
C ALA A 124 11.35 3.45 -11.93
N GLN A 125 11.16 4.40 -12.87
CA GLN A 125 10.80 4.07 -14.26
C GLN A 125 11.86 3.18 -14.91
N LYS A 126 13.14 3.58 -14.84
CA LYS A 126 14.24 2.79 -15.41
C LYS A 126 14.32 1.38 -14.83
N ALA A 127 14.09 1.23 -13.52
CA ALA A 127 14.07 -0.06 -12.86
C ALA A 127 12.91 -0.94 -13.33
N ALA A 128 11.72 -0.36 -13.50
CA ALA A 128 10.56 -1.05 -14.03
C ALA A 128 10.80 -1.52 -15.47
N ASP A 129 11.32 -0.65 -16.33
CA ASP A 129 11.64 -0.98 -17.73
C ASP A 129 12.67 -2.12 -17.79
N MET A 130 13.73 -2.05 -16.99
CA MET A 130 14.73 -3.11 -16.87
C MET A 130 14.11 -4.44 -16.42
N ALA A 131 13.21 -4.42 -15.43
CA ALA A 131 12.54 -5.64 -14.98
C ALA A 131 11.68 -6.26 -16.09
N VAL A 132 10.95 -5.44 -16.86
CA VAL A 132 10.20 -5.91 -18.04
C VAL A 132 11.14 -6.54 -19.08
N GLU A 133 12.28 -5.91 -19.38
CA GLU A 133 13.29 -6.47 -20.28
C GLU A 133 13.87 -7.82 -19.81
N LYS A 134 13.87 -8.07 -18.50
CA LYS A 134 14.28 -9.35 -17.90
C LYS A 134 13.15 -10.39 -17.80
N GLY A 135 11.96 -10.08 -18.29
CA GLY A 135 10.83 -11.03 -18.35
C GLY A 135 9.83 -10.90 -17.19
N PHE A 136 10.00 -9.95 -16.27
CA PHE A 136 8.98 -9.69 -15.25
C PHE A 136 7.74 -9.04 -15.88
N LYS A 137 6.59 -9.68 -15.72
CA LYS A 137 5.34 -9.27 -16.38
C LYS A 137 4.62 -8.15 -15.63
N ASN A 138 4.83 -8.08 -14.32
CA ASN A 138 4.09 -7.22 -13.41
C ASN A 138 5.00 -6.18 -12.74
N ALA A 139 5.83 -5.50 -13.54
CA ALA A 139 6.75 -4.46 -13.07
C ALA A 139 6.16 -3.06 -13.25
N LYS A 140 6.17 -2.26 -12.18
CA LYS A 140 5.58 -0.92 -12.16
C LYS A 140 6.50 0.08 -11.46
N PRO A 141 6.63 1.30 -11.98
CA PRO A 141 7.19 2.40 -11.20
C PRO A 141 6.13 3.00 -10.28
N TYR A 142 6.57 3.52 -9.13
CA TYR A 142 5.86 4.48 -8.30
C TYR A 142 6.39 5.89 -8.60
N PRO A 143 5.70 6.70 -9.42
CA PRO A 143 6.22 7.98 -9.90
C PRO A 143 6.47 8.98 -8.77
N GLY A 144 5.59 9.03 -7.76
CA GLY A 144 5.73 9.91 -6.61
C GLY A 144 6.92 9.57 -5.71
N SER A 145 7.28 8.28 -5.64
CA SER A 145 8.51 7.81 -4.99
C SER A 145 8.64 8.30 -3.54
N TRP A 146 9.86 8.38 -2.99
CA TRP A 146 10.10 8.86 -1.64
C TRP A 146 9.56 10.29 -1.40
N THR A 147 9.67 11.19 -2.38
CA THR A 147 9.19 12.58 -2.22
C THR A 147 7.70 12.66 -1.93
N GLU A 148 6.84 11.96 -2.70
CA GLU A 148 5.40 11.92 -2.41
C GLU A 148 5.12 11.22 -1.08
N TRP A 149 5.82 10.11 -0.80
CA TRP A 149 5.66 9.39 0.46
C TRP A 149 5.95 10.29 1.67
N ALA A 150 7.11 10.94 1.69
CA ALA A 150 7.52 11.84 2.77
C ALA A 150 6.52 13.00 2.94
N GLN A 151 6.09 13.61 1.83
CA GLN A 151 5.09 14.68 1.87
C GLN A 151 3.76 14.22 2.50
N LYS A 152 3.27 13.04 2.16
CA LYS A 152 1.99 12.51 2.66
C LYS A 152 2.06 11.98 4.09
N GLU A 153 3.23 11.51 4.52
CA GLU A 153 3.48 11.03 5.89
C GLU A 153 4.02 12.13 6.83
N GLY A 154 4.33 13.32 6.32
CA GLY A 154 4.82 14.46 7.11
C GLY A 154 6.27 14.29 7.60
N LEU A 155 7.14 13.72 6.75
CA LEU A 155 8.56 13.46 7.00
C LEU A 155 9.49 14.52 6.38
#